data_AF-A0A844B812-F1
#
_entry.id   AF-A0A844B812-F1
#
_cell.length_a   1.000
_cell.length_b   1.000
_cell.length_c   1.000
_cell.angle_alpha   90.00
_cell.angle_beta   90.00
_cell.angle_gamma   90.00
#
_symmetry.space_group_name_H-M   'P 1'
#
loop_
_entity.id
_entity.type
_entity.pdbx_description
1 polymer ?
#
loop_
_entity_poly.entity_id
_entity_poly.type
_entity_poly.pdbx_seq_one_letter_code
_entity_poly.pdbx_strand_id
1 'polypeptide(L)'
;MQSLILDYGYFEQLCAEALEEQSEMGRRISRRTATARPTEGTTTSLFPGAAEAAPAGTGPLSPDRVARRSMLARNTFGSALPLHGKSVVMNGSDRDIRELDAIESRIMLLKYQMQELENAILETRPTNARDASTKLKFMVALLMSATHFEKDYFAYLVEECAEVVAA
;
A
#
# COMPACT_ATOMS: atom_id res chain seq x y z
N MET A 1 -2.59 11.97 -24.86
CA MET A 1 -1.76 12.49 -23.76
C MET A 1 -2.59 12.94 -22.56
N GLN A 2 -3.50 13.90 -22.71
CA GLN A 2 -4.34 14.35 -21.58
C GLN A 2 -5.15 13.21 -20.93
N SER A 3 -5.65 12.24 -21.71
CA SER A 3 -6.33 11.05 -21.18
C SER A 3 -5.43 10.20 -20.29
N LEU A 4 -4.21 9.89 -20.74
CA LEU A 4 -3.24 9.07 -19.99
C LEU A 4 -2.90 9.70 -18.62
N ILE A 5 -2.77 11.03 -18.59
CA ILE A 5 -2.47 11.76 -17.34
C ILE A 5 -3.68 11.75 -16.39
N LEU A 6 -4.90 11.80 -16.92
CA LEU A 6 -6.12 11.64 -16.11
C LEU A 6 -6.22 10.21 -15.56
N ASP A 7 -5.92 9.21 -16.36
CA ASP A 7 -5.89 7.80 -15.93
C ASP A 7 -4.84 7.59 -14.84
N TYR A 8 -3.65 8.18 -14.98
CA TYR A 8 -2.61 8.14 -13.96
C TYR A 8 -3.09 8.76 -12.64
N GLY A 9 -3.69 9.94 -12.68
CA GLY A 9 -4.22 10.61 -11.49
C GLY A 9 -5.35 9.80 -10.81
N TYR A 10 -6.16 9.09 -11.60
CA TYR A 10 -7.17 8.19 -11.07
C TYR A 10 -6.53 7.00 -10.33
N PHE A 11 -5.50 6.36 -10.89
CA PHE A 11 -4.79 5.27 -10.22
C PHE A 11 -4.03 5.74 -8.98
N GLU A 12 -3.48 6.96 -8.99
CA GLU A 12 -2.88 7.58 -7.81
C GLU A 12 -3.89 7.71 -6.67
N GLN A 13 -5.10 8.20 -6.96
CA GLN A 13 -6.19 8.28 -5.99
C GLN A 13 -6.57 6.89 -5.45
N LEU A 14 -6.79 5.91 -6.32
CA LEU A 14 -7.10 4.53 -5.89
C LEU A 14 -5.99 3.93 -5.03
N CYS A 15 -4.72 4.22 -5.34
CA CYS A 15 -3.60 3.75 -4.56
C CYS A 15 -3.57 4.40 -3.17
N ALA A 16 -3.86 5.70 -3.07
CA ALA A 16 -3.96 6.40 -1.80
C ALA A 16 -5.11 5.84 -0.92
N GLU A 17 -6.29 5.63 -1.51
CA GLU A 17 -7.43 5.01 -0.82
C GLU A 17 -7.09 3.60 -0.33
N ALA A 18 -6.39 2.81 -1.16
CA ALA A 18 -5.97 1.46 -0.78
C ALA A 18 -4.94 1.45 0.37
N LEU A 19 -4.00 2.40 0.38
CA LEU A 19 -3.05 2.58 1.48
C LEU A 19 -3.76 2.99 2.77
N GLU A 20 -4.77 3.86 2.68
CA GLU A 20 -5.57 4.26 3.83
C GLU A 20 -6.35 3.07 4.40
N GLU A 21 -7.01 2.28 3.54
CA GLU A 21 -7.72 1.04 3.92
C GLU A 21 -6.78 0.05 4.62
N GLN A 22 -5.57 -0.15 4.07
CA GLN A 22 -4.53 -0.98 4.66
C GLN A 22 -4.15 -0.49 6.06
N SER A 23 -3.95 0.83 6.21
CA SER A 23 -3.60 1.45 7.48
C SER A 23 -4.72 1.34 8.52
N GLU A 24 -5.98 1.50 8.09
CA GLU A 24 -7.14 1.41 8.96
C GLU A 24 -7.34 -0.02 9.45
N MET A 25 -7.19 -1.00 8.56
CA MET A 25 -7.23 -2.42 8.92
C MET A 25 -6.13 -2.78 9.91
N GLY A 26 -4.91 -2.28 9.69
CA GLY A 26 -3.81 -2.40 10.66
C GLY A 26 -4.14 -1.80 12.02
N ARG A 27 -4.77 -0.62 12.06
CA ARG A 27 -5.26 0.01 13.31
C ARG A 27 -6.36 -0.81 13.98
N ARG A 28 -7.32 -1.35 13.23
CA ARG A 28 -8.42 -2.18 13.74
C ARG A 28 -7.90 -3.45 14.39
N ILE A 29 -6.97 -4.16 13.75
CA ILE A 29 -6.32 -5.36 14.31
C ILE A 29 -5.58 -4.98 15.60
N SER A 30 -4.84 -3.86 15.60
CA SER A 30 -4.10 -3.39 16.78
C SER A 30 -4.98 -2.94 17.95
N ARG A 31 -6.21 -2.47 17.71
CA ARG A 31 -7.17 -2.13 18.78
C ARG A 31 -7.84 -3.37 19.36
N ARG A 32 -8.23 -4.32 18.52
CA ARG A 32 -8.88 -5.58 18.94
C ARG A 32 -7.98 -6.40 19.87
N THR A 33 -6.68 -6.27 19.71
CA THR A 33 -5.67 -6.94 20.55
C THR A 33 -5.42 -6.26 21.89
N ALA A 34 -5.53 -4.93 21.95
CA ALA A 34 -5.49 -4.21 23.21
C ALA A 34 -6.66 -4.58 24.12
N THR A 35 -7.84 -4.83 23.55
CA THR A 35 -9.05 -5.26 24.29
C THR A 35 -9.06 -6.75 24.64
N ALA A 36 -8.25 -7.57 23.98
CA ALA A 36 -8.19 -9.02 24.21
C ALA A 36 -7.07 -9.46 25.19
N ARG A 37 -6.35 -8.52 25.82
CA ARG A 37 -5.45 -8.86 26.93
C ARG A 37 -6.29 -9.38 28.10
N PRO A 38 -6.10 -10.63 28.56
CA PRO A 38 -6.76 -11.09 29.77
C PRO A 38 -6.25 -10.25 30.93
N THR A 39 -7.16 -9.79 31.77
CA THR A 39 -6.88 -9.50 33.17
C THR A 39 -6.27 -10.75 33.80
N GLU A 40 -4.95 -10.81 33.87
CA GLU A 40 -4.25 -11.68 34.80
C GLU A 40 -4.52 -11.15 36.22
N GLY A 41 -5.41 -11.83 36.94
CA GLY A 41 -5.79 -11.49 38.30
C GLY A 41 -6.78 -12.49 38.89
N THR A 42 -6.25 -13.63 39.32
CA THR A 42 -6.68 -14.47 40.47
C THR A 42 -8.16 -14.48 40.88
N THR A 43 -8.84 -15.63 40.77
CA THR A 43 -9.39 -16.38 41.92
C THR A 43 -10.04 -17.71 41.51
N THR A 44 -9.72 -18.73 42.29
CA THR A 44 -10.24 -20.10 42.34
C THR A 44 -11.76 -20.15 42.48
N SER A 45 -12.48 -20.95 41.68
CA SER A 45 -13.81 -21.48 42.01
C SER A 45 -14.24 -22.59 41.05
N LEU A 46 -14.61 -23.74 41.63
CA LEU A 46 -15.08 -24.96 40.99
C LEU A 46 -16.55 -24.81 40.52
N PHE A 47 -16.86 -25.07 39.25
CA PHE A 47 -18.15 -25.64 38.79
C PHE A 47 -18.02 -26.17 37.34
N PRO A 48 -18.55 -27.38 37.00
CA PRO A 48 -18.51 -27.91 35.65
C PRO A 48 -19.82 -27.55 34.92
N GLY A 49 -19.74 -26.82 33.82
CA GLY A 49 -20.92 -26.54 33.00
C GLY A 49 -20.61 -25.71 31.77
N ALA A 50 -20.87 -26.31 30.60
CA ALA A 50 -20.86 -25.68 29.27
C ALA A 50 -19.49 -25.16 28.78
N ALA A 51 -18.70 -26.09 28.22
CA ALA A 51 -17.64 -25.74 27.28
C ALA A 51 -18.28 -25.19 25.99
N GLU A 52 -18.51 -23.88 25.96
CA GLU A 52 -18.79 -23.13 24.75
C GLU A 52 -17.54 -23.20 23.86
N ALA A 53 -17.72 -23.69 22.64
CA ALA A 53 -16.66 -24.10 21.75
C ALA A 53 -15.64 -22.98 21.50
N ALA A 54 -14.38 -23.24 21.86
CA ALA A 54 -13.25 -22.43 21.44
C ALA A 54 -13.23 -22.30 19.91
N PRO A 55 -12.95 -21.12 19.33
CA PRO A 55 -12.78 -20.99 17.89
C PRO A 55 -11.61 -21.87 17.46
N ALA A 56 -11.92 -22.88 16.66
CA ALA A 56 -10.97 -23.82 16.10
C ALA A 56 -9.90 -23.07 15.29
N GLY A 57 -8.68 -22.98 15.84
CA GLY A 57 -7.55 -22.31 15.18
C GLY A 57 -6.28 -22.12 16.01
N THR A 58 -6.21 -22.65 17.22
CA THR A 58 -5.06 -22.54 18.15
C THR A 58 -4.01 -23.63 17.95
N GLY A 59 -3.67 -23.96 16.70
CA GLY A 59 -2.44 -24.68 16.41
C GLY A 59 -1.23 -23.74 16.51
N PRO A 60 -0.04 -24.20 16.95
CA PRO A 60 1.16 -23.38 16.92
C PRO A 60 1.38 -22.83 15.50
N LEU A 61 1.61 -21.52 15.39
CA LEU A 61 1.82 -20.84 14.13
C LEU A 61 3.04 -21.45 13.41
N SER A 62 2.84 -21.97 12.20
CA SER A 62 3.96 -22.49 11.41
C SER A 62 4.95 -21.37 11.07
N PRO A 63 6.24 -21.68 10.90
CA PRO A 63 7.27 -20.69 10.56
C PRO A 63 6.90 -19.87 9.30
N ASP A 64 6.32 -20.51 8.29
CA ASP A 64 5.87 -19.86 7.06
C ASP A 64 4.73 -18.86 7.30
N ARG A 65 3.80 -19.19 8.21
CA ARG A 65 2.71 -18.28 8.59
C ARG A 65 3.26 -17.06 9.32
N VAL A 66 4.25 -17.24 10.20
CA VAL A 66 4.90 -16.13 10.90
C VAL A 66 5.64 -15.24 9.90
N ALA A 67 6.41 -15.82 8.99
CA ALA A 67 7.15 -15.07 7.96
C ALA A 67 6.22 -14.25 7.05
N ARG A 68 5.14 -14.87 6.55
CA ARG A 68 4.13 -14.21 5.71
C ARG A 68 3.49 -13.03 6.45
N ARG A 69 3.05 -13.25 7.69
CA ARG A 69 2.44 -12.19 8.51
C ARG A 69 3.43 -11.09 8.86
N SER A 70 4.71 -11.41 9.04
CA SER A 70 5.76 -10.43 9.32
C SER A 70 6.06 -9.52 8.13
N MET A 71 6.02 -10.05 6.90
CA MET A 71 6.11 -9.23 5.68
C MET A 71 4.93 -8.27 5.58
N LEU A 72 3.70 -8.80 5.68
CA LEU A 72 2.46 -8.00 5.66
C LEU A 72 2.48 -6.86 6.68
N ALA A 73 2.87 -7.17 7.92
CA ALA A 73 3.00 -6.21 9.01
C ALA A 73 4.04 -5.12 8.74
N ARG A 74 5.19 -5.46 8.15
CA ARG A 74 6.19 -4.47 7.77
C ARG A 74 5.67 -3.51 6.69
N ASN A 75 4.92 -4.04 5.74
CA ASN A 75 4.41 -3.26 4.61
C ASN A 75 3.22 -2.36 5.02
N THR A 76 2.43 -2.74 6.04
CA THR A 76 1.33 -1.91 6.58
C THR A 76 1.78 -0.76 7.48
N PHE A 77 2.78 -0.98 8.34
CA PHE A 77 3.15 -0.01 9.38
C PHE A 77 4.48 0.71 9.13
N GLY A 78 5.20 0.33 8.07
CA GLY A 78 6.55 0.82 7.80
C GLY A 78 7.55 0.44 8.90
N SER A 79 8.77 0.96 8.80
CA SER A 79 9.84 0.77 9.81
C SER A 79 9.61 1.54 11.11
N ALA A 80 8.60 2.42 11.16
CA ALA A 80 8.48 3.43 12.22
C ALA A 80 7.88 2.93 13.54
N LEU A 81 7.27 1.73 13.62
CA LEU A 81 6.61 1.29 14.85
C LEU A 81 6.87 -0.20 15.17
N PRO A 82 7.93 -0.51 15.96
CA PRO A 82 8.29 -1.88 16.34
C PRO A 82 7.23 -2.65 17.14
N LEU A 83 6.15 -1.98 17.57
CA LEU A 83 5.11 -2.53 18.46
C LEU A 83 3.79 -2.92 17.74
N HIS A 84 3.48 -2.36 16.56
CA HIS A 84 2.25 -2.70 15.82
C HIS A 84 2.39 -3.91 14.90
N GLY A 85 3.57 -4.10 14.29
CA GLY A 85 3.81 -5.27 13.44
C GLY A 85 3.72 -6.60 14.19
N LYS A 86 4.11 -6.64 15.47
CA LYS A 86 3.97 -7.82 16.33
C LYS A 86 2.49 -8.17 16.61
N SER A 87 1.62 -7.18 16.65
CA SER A 87 0.18 -7.36 16.90
C SER A 87 -0.53 -8.01 15.72
N VAL A 88 -0.19 -7.62 14.49
CA VAL A 88 -0.75 -8.26 13.27
C VAL A 88 -0.23 -9.68 13.10
N VAL A 89 1.06 -9.91 13.41
CA VAL A 89 1.69 -11.25 13.32
C VAL A 89 1.08 -12.25 14.31
N MET A 90 0.89 -11.84 15.57
CA MET A 90 0.47 -12.77 16.62
C MET A 90 -1.05 -12.89 16.76
N ASN A 91 -1.82 -11.86 16.37
CA ASN A 91 -3.22 -11.78 16.76
C ASN A 91 -4.21 -11.42 15.65
N GLY A 92 -3.75 -11.24 14.40
CA GLY A 92 -4.66 -11.13 13.26
C GLY A 92 -5.41 -12.46 13.06
N SER A 93 -6.73 -12.41 12.86
CA SER A 93 -7.44 -13.61 12.44
C SER A 93 -7.03 -14.01 11.03
N ASP A 94 -7.17 -15.30 10.67
CA ASP A 94 -6.88 -15.76 9.31
C ASP A 94 -7.78 -15.08 8.25
N ARG A 95 -8.89 -14.45 8.65
CA ARG A 95 -9.71 -13.60 7.78
C ARG A 95 -9.07 -12.23 7.60
N ASP A 96 -8.71 -11.54 8.69
CA ASP A 96 -8.11 -10.20 8.62
C ASP A 96 -6.80 -10.23 7.81
N ILE A 97 -6.02 -11.32 7.92
CA ILE A 97 -4.78 -11.49 7.17
C ILE A 97 -5.03 -11.70 5.68
N ARG A 98 -6.06 -12.46 5.30
CA ARG A 98 -6.45 -12.64 3.90
C ARG A 98 -6.90 -11.32 3.27
N GLU A 99 -7.60 -10.50 4.05
CA GLU A 99 -8.07 -9.19 3.61
C GLU A 99 -6.91 -8.21 3.41
N LEU A 100 -5.93 -8.18 4.35
CA LEU A 100 -4.69 -7.42 4.18
C LEU A 100 -3.88 -7.86 2.95
N ASP A 101 -3.78 -9.17 2.71
CA ASP A 101 -3.07 -9.74 1.53
C ASP A 101 -3.74 -9.32 0.21
N ALA A 102 -5.08 -9.25 0.19
CA ALA A 102 -5.84 -8.77 -0.95
C ALA A 102 -5.62 -7.26 -1.19
N ILE A 103 -5.62 -6.44 -0.15
CA ILE A 103 -5.34 -5.00 -0.25
C ILE A 103 -3.90 -4.76 -0.73
N GLU A 104 -2.93 -5.51 -0.20
CA GLU A 104 -1.53 -5.40 -0.60
C GLU A 104 -1.32 -5.79 -2.08
N SER A 105 -1.96 -6.88 -2.52
CA SER A 105 -1.97 -7.28 -3.92
C SER A 105 -2.57 -6.19 -4.82
N ARG A 106 -3.65 -5.54 -4.36
CA ARG A 106 -4.27 -4.41 -5.08
C ARG A 106 -3.33 -3.22 -5.16
N ILE A 107 -2.66 -2.84 -4.07
CA ILE A 107 -1.68 -1.74 -4.07
C ILE A 107 -0.53 -2.05 -5.05
N MET A 108 -0.03 -3.28 -5.06
CA MET A 108 1.04 -3.69 -5.98
C MET A 108 0.60 -3.58 -7.43
N LEU A 109 -0.61 -4.04 -7.76
CA LEU A 109 -1.16 -3.92 -9.10
C LEU A 109 -1.34 -2.46 -9.53
N LEU A 110 -1.90 -1.62 -8.65
CA LEU A 110 -2.11 -0.20 -8.93
C LEU A 110 -0.78 0.52 -9.20
N LYS A 111 0.26 0.25 -8.39
CA LYS A 111 1.60 0.81 -8.61
C LYS A 111 2.22 0.37 -9.92
N TYR A 112 2.04 -0.90 -10.29
CA TYR A 112 2.49 -1.40 -11.58
C TYR A 112 1.80 -0.69 -12.74
N GLN A 113 0.48 -0.52 -12.68
CA GLN A 113 -0.30 0.21 -13.70
C GLN A 113 0.10 1.68 -13.79
N MET A 114 0.36 2.33 -12.65
CA MET A 114 0.88 3.69 -12.62
C MET A 114 2.25 3.78 -13.30
N GLN A 115 3.16 2.84 -13.04
CA GLN A 115 4.48 2.80 -13.67
C GLN A 115 4.39 2.58 -15.20
N GLU A 116 3.48 1.73 -15.66
CA GLU A 116 3.22 1.56 -17.11
C GLU A 116 2.71 2.86 -17.73
N LEU A 117 1.80 3.57 -17.06
CA LEU A 117 1.29 4.87 -17.52
C LEU A 117 2.36 5.97 -17.49
N GLU A 118 3.20 6.01 -16.47
CA GLU A 118 4.35 6.92 -16.41
C GLU A 118 5.23 6.72 -17.65
N ASN A 119 5.66 5.49 -17.90
CA ASN A 119 6.48 5.17 -19.07
C ASN A 119 5.77 5.56 -20.37
N ALA A 120 4.49 5.21 -20.51
CA ALA A 120 3.72 5.56 -21.70
C ALA A 120 3.62 7.08 -21.91
N ILE A 121 3.42 7.87 -20.86
CA ILE A 121 3.36 9.34 -20.94
C ILE A 121 4.73 9.93 -21.30
N LEU A 122 5.81 9.42 -20.69
CA LEU A 122 7.17 9.89 -20.93
C LEU A 122 7.66 9.53 -22.35
N GLU A 123 7.30 8.37 -22.88
CA GLU A 123 7.64 7.94 -24.23
C GLU A 123 6.76 8.60 -25.31
N THR A 124 5.55 9.05 -24.97
CA THR A 124 4.67 9.70 -25.94
C THR A 124 5.20 11.09 -26.30
N ARG A 125 5.59 11.29 -27.57
CA ARG A 125 5.96 12.61 -28.09
C ARG A 125 4.75 13.55 -28.11
N PRO A 126 4.87 14.79 -27.60
CA PRO A 126 3.83 15.78 -27.74
C PRO A 126 3.66 16.19 -29.21
N THR A 127 2.42 16.43 -29.65
CA THR A 127 2.13 16.80 -31.05
C THR A 127 1.86 18.28 -31.24
N ASN A 128 1.60 19.00 -30.15
CA ASN A 128 1.25 20.41 -30.13
C ASN A 128 1.69 21.04 -28.79
N ALA A 129 1.71 22.38 -28.73
CA ALA A 129 2.15 23.12 -27.55
C ALA A 129 1.32 22.79 -26.29
N ARG A 130 0.03 22.45 -26.43
CA ARG A 130 -0.83 22.08 -25.30
C ARG A 130 -0.43 20.72 -24.72
N ASP A 131 -0.18 19.73 -25.57
CA ASP A 131 0.34 18.42 -25.16
C ASP A 131 1.71 18.57 -24.50
N ALA A 132 2.62 19.33 -25.09
CA ALA A 132 3.95 19.60 -24.52
C ALA A 132 3.86 20.24 -23.13
N SER A 133 3.00 21.26 -22.96
CA SER A 133 2.75 21.88 -21.65
C SER A 133 2.17 20.88 -20.64
N THR A 134 1.30 19.97 -21.09
CA THR A 134 0.69 18.96 -20.22
C THR A 134 1.72 17.91 -19.78
N LYS A 135 2.57 17.43 -20.69
CA LYS A 135 3.69 16.53 -20.41
C LYS A 135 4.69 17.16 -19.43
N LEU A 136 5.07 18.42 -19.65
CA LEU A 136 5.96 19.15 -18.75
C LEU A 136 5.39 19.25 -17.32
N LYS A 137 4.10 19.59 -17.18
CA LYS A 137 3.43 19.64 -15.87
C LYS A 137 3.46 18.29 -15.17
N PHE A 138 3.21 17.21 -15.92
CA PHE A 138 3.28 15.85 -15.40
C PHE A 138 4.71 15.48 -14.94
N MET A 139 5.73 15.77 -15.75
CA MET A 139 7.13 15.51 -15.39
C MET A 139 7.57 16.30 -14.14
N VAL A 140 7.12 17.55 -13.99
CA VAL A 140 7.37 18.34 -12.78
C VAL A 140 6.69 17.71 -11.57
N ALA A 141 5.45 17.24 -11.70
CA ALA A 141 4.76 16.53 -10.61
C ALA A 141 5.51 15.25 -10.21
N LEU A 142 5.98 14.48 -11.18
CA LEU A 142 6.80 13.28 -10.94
C LEU A 142 8.12 13.61 -10.23
N LEU A 143 8.83 14.67 -10.61
CA LEU A 143 10.06 15.07 -9.93
C LEU A 143 9.86 15.44 -8.45
N MET A 144 8.69 15.95 -8.11
CA MET A 144 8.36 16.32 -6.73
C MET A 144 8.02 15.09 -5.86
N SER A 145 7.57 13.99 -6.48
CA SER A 145 7.13 12.77 -5.78
C SER A 145 8.14 11.61 -5.85
N ALA A 146 8.95 11.53 -6.91
CA ALA A 146 9.88 10.44 -7.15
C ALA A 146 11.27 10.71 -6.52
N THR A 147 11.83 9.69 -5.86
CA THR A 147 13.17 9.78 -5.24
C THR A 147 14.32 9.62 -6.24
N HIS A 148 14.07 9.08 -7.44
CA HIS A 148 15.09 8.81 -8.45
C HIS A 148 14.56 9.09 -9.86
N PHE A 149 14.82 10.28 -10.37
CA PHE A 149 14.61 10.61 -11.78
C PHE A 149 15.96 10.92 -12.42
N GLU A 150 16.31 10.24 -13.51
CA GLU A 150 17.60 10.45 -14.18
C GLU A 150 17.64 11.84 -14.82
N LYS A 151 18.65 12.63 -14.47
CA LYS A 151 18.76 14.04 -14.88
C LYS A 151 18.87 14.19 -16.40
N ASP A 152 19.65 13.33 -17.04
CA ASP A 152 19.90 13.40 -18.48
C ASP A 152 18.65 13.01 -19.26
N TYR A 153 17.91 12.00 -18.78
CA TYR A 153 16.63 11.61 -19.34
C TYR A 153 15.57 12.71 -19.19
N PHE A 154 15.53 13.39 -18.03
CA PHE A 154 14.66 14.55 -17.84
C PHE A 154 14.98 15.69 -18.82
N ALA A 155 16.25 16.04 -18.96
CA ALA A 155 16.68 17.11 -19.86
C ALA A 155 16.27 16.80 -21.31
N TYR A 156 16.50 15.58 -21.77
CA TYR A 156 16.04 15.11 -23.09
C TYR A 156 14.53 15.29 -23.30
N LEU A 157 13.72 14.91 -22.31
CA LEU A 157 12.26 15.04 -22.40
C LEU A 157 11.79 16.51 -22.38
N VAL A 158 12.50 17.39 -21.66
CA VAL A 158 12.22 18.84 -21.65
C VAL A 158 12.55 19.45 -23.01
N GLU A 159 13.69 19.10 -23.61
CA GLU A 159 14.07 19.56 -24.96
C GLU A 159 13.02 19.14 -25.99
N GLU A 160 12.57 17.88 -25.97
CA GLU A 160 11.51 17.39 -26.85
C GLU A 160 10.22 18.23 -26.72
N CYS A 161 9.84 18.61 -25.50
CA CYS A 161 8.68 19.48 -25.29
C CYS A 161 8.92 20.90 -25.80
N ALA A 162 10.13 21.44 -25.63
CA ALA A 162 10.49 22.79 -26.05
C ALA A 162 10.50 22.94 -27.59
N GLU A 163 11.01 21.93 -28.31
CA GLU A 163 11.01 21.90 -29.77
C GLU A 163 9.60 22.02 -30.35
N VAL A 164 8.62 21.33 -29.75
CA VAL A 164 7.21 21.36 -30.19
C VAL A 164 6.51 22.69 -29.88
N VAL A 165 6.98 23.43 -28.87
CA VAL A 165 6.45 24.76 -28.52
C VAL A 165 7.06 25.86 -29.40
N ALA A 166 8.29 25.66 -29.86
CA ALA A 166 9.01 26.62 -30.71
C ALA A 166 8.67 26.48 -32.21
N ALA A 167 8.11 25.35 -32.62
CA ALA A 167 7.63 25.07 -33.98
C ALA A 167 6.22 25.62 -34.25
#